data_AF-A0A3D2WIN4-F1
#
_entry.id   AF-A0A3D2WIN4-F1
#
_cell.length_a   1.000
_cell.length_b   1.000
_cell.length_c   1.000
_cell.angle_alpha   90.00
_cell.angle_beta   90.00
_cell.angle_gamma   90.00
#
_symmetry.space_group_name_H-M   'P 1'
#
loop_
_entity.id
_entity.type
_entity.pdbx_description
1 polymer ?
#
loop_
_entity_poly.entity_id
_entity_poly.type
_entity_poly.pdbx_seq_one_letter_code
_entity_poly.pdbx_strand_id
1 'polypeptide(L)' 'MLSYRHSYHAGNHADVLKHIVEIAVLDYLIEKDKPLTY' A
#
# COMPACT_ATOMS: atom_id res chain seq x y z
N MET A 1 -7.38 5.77 -23.10
CA MET A 1 -6.01 6.35 -23.08
C MET A 1 -5.39 6.00 -21.73
N LEU A 2 -4.28 5.26 -21.69
CA LEU A 2 -3.60 4.80 -20.46
C LEU A 2 -2.18 5.42 -20.35
N SER A 3 -2.11 6.74 -20.46
CA SER A 3 -0.82 7.45 -20.55
C SER A 3 -0.17 7.71 -19.18
N TYR A 4 -0.90 7.54 -18.07
CA TYR A 4 -0.33 7.68 -16.74
C TYR A 4 0.69 6.57 -16.47
N ARG A 5 1.88 6.94 -15.98
CA ARG A 5 2.90 5.98 -15.54
C ARG A 5 3.27 6.30 -14.10
N HIS A 6 2.94 5.37 -13.21
CA HIS A 6 3.25 5.53 -11.78
C HIS A 6 4.76 5.67 -11.53
N SER A 7 5.61 5.11 -12.41
CA SER A 7 7.07 5.19 -12.32
C SER A 7 7.62 6.63 -12.27
N TYR A 8 6.91 7.64 -12.78
CA TYR A 8 7.34 9.04 -12.67
C TYR A 8 7.18 9.62 -11.27
N HIS A 9 6.44 8.95 -10.40
CA HIS A 9 6.13 9.40 -9.04
C HIS A 9 6.42 8.33 -7.98
N ALA A 10 6.85 7.13 -8.40
CA ALA A 10 7.10 6.00 -7.53
C ALA A 10 8.10 6.38 -6.43
N GLY A 11 7.69 6.22 -5.18
CA GLY A 11 8.51 6.53 -4.01
C GLY A 11 8.53 8.00 -3.59
N ASN A 12 7.64 8.84 -4.14
CA ASN A 12 7.45 10.19 -3.62
C ASN A 12 6.82 10.19 -2.20
N HIS A 13 6.66 11.37 -1.61
CA HIS A 13 6.08 11.51 -0.26
C HIS A 13 4.67 10.91 -0.11
N ALA A 14 3.87 10.89 -1.19
CA ALA A 14 2.53 10.29 -1.17
C ALA A 14 2.61 8.77 -1.10
N ASP A 15 3.54 8.15 -1.85
CA ASP A 15 3.79 6.72 -1.76
C ASP A 15 4.37 6.31 -0.41
N VAL A 16 5.26 7.13 0.16
CA VAL A 16 5.77 6.88 1.52
C VAL A 16 4.62 6.82 2.52
N LEU A 17 3.72 7.81 2.52
CA LEU A 17 2.56 7.82 3.41
C LEU A 17 1.64 6.62 3.14
N LYS A 18 1.34 6.36 1.87
CA LYS A 18 0.47 5.25 1.44
C LYS A 18 1.00 3.90 1.93
N HIS A 19 2.27 3.59 1.65
CA HIS A 19 2.87 2.31 2.01
C HIS A 19 3.07 2.14 3.52
N ILE A 20 3.41 3.21 4.27
CA ILE A 20 3.52 3.12 5.73
C ILE A 20 2.16 2.76 6.36
N VAL A 21 1.08 3.38 5.90
CA VAL A 21 -0.27 3.07 6.39
C VAL A 21 -0.70 1.66 5.97
N GLU A 22 -0.44 1.28 4.73
CA GLU A 22 -0.72 -0.07 4.22
C GLU A 22 -0.04 -1.16 5.06
N ILE A 23 1.26 -1.00 5.37
CA ILE A 23 2.00 -1.91 6.24
C ILE A 23 1.36 -1.98 7.62
N ALA A 24 1.09 -0.83 8.26
CA ALA A 24 0.49 -0.79 9.59
C ALA A 24 -0.89 -1.48 9.65
N VAL A 25 -1.70 -1.33 8.60
CA VAL A 25 -3.01 -2.00 8.50
C VAL A 25 -2.83 -3.50 8.32
N LEU A 26 -1.96 -3.93 7.40
CA LEU A 26 -1.71 -5.34 7.15
C LEU A 26 -1.15 -6.04 8.40
N ASP A 27 -0.18 -5.43 9.08
CA ASP A 27 0.40 -5.95 10.33
C ASP A 27 -0.67 -6.19 11.39
N TYR A 28 -1.63 -5.28 11.54
CA TYR A 28 -2.73 -5.44 12.48
C TYR A 28 -3.74 -6.53 12.05
N LEU A 29 -4.07 -6.61 10.76
CA LEU A 29 -5.06 -7.57 10.26
C LEU A 29 -4.56 -9.02 10.34
N ILE A 30 -3.26 -9.25 10.16
CA ILE A 30 -2.66 -10.60 10.22
C ILE A 30 -2.48 -11.12 11.65
N GLU A 31 -2.73 -10.31 12.69
CA GLU A 31 -2.72 -10.78 14.09
C GLU A 31 -3.78 -11.85 14.35
N LYS A 32 -4.85 -11.89 13.55
CA LYS A 32 -5.90 -12.90 13.65
C LYS A 32 -5.67 -13.99 12.61
N ASP A 33 -5.70 -15.23 13.07
CA ASP A 33 -5.70 -16.42 12.20
C ASP A 33 -7.06 -16.60 11.51
N LYS A 34 -7.38 -15.68 10.61
CA LYS A 34 -8.56 -15.67 9.74
C LYS A 34 -8.14 -15.27 8.34
N PRO A 35 -8.84 -15.78 7.31
CA PRO A 35 -8.57 -15.36 5.94
C PRO A 35 -8.69 -13.84 5.76
N LEU A 36 -7.73 -13.25 5.05
CA LEU A 36 -7.68 -11.85 4.62
C LEU A 36 -7.65 -11.81 3.09
N THR A 37 -8.42 -10.90 2.48
CA THR A 37 -8.31 -10.56 1.05
C THR A 37 -7.63 -9.21 0.93
N TYR A 38 -6.61 -9.12 0.07
CA TYR A 38 -5.88 -7.90 -0.25
C TYR A 38 -5.79 -7.73 -1.77
#